data_AF-A0A7T1TCI7-F1
#
_entry.id   AF-A0A7T1TCI7-F1
#
_cell.length_a   1.000
_cell.length_b   1.000
_cell.length_c   1.000
_cell.angle_alpha   90.00
_cell.angle_beta   90.00
_cell.angle_gamma   90.00
#
_symmetry.space_group_name_H-M   'P 1'
#
loop_
_entity.id
_entity.type
_entity.pdbx_description
1 polymer ?
#
loop_
_entity_poly.entity_id
_entity_poly.type
_entity_poly.pdbx_seq_one_letter_code
_entity_poly.pdbx_strand_id
1 'polypeptide(L)'
;MLAEIRDDRTRFDTARDLKAYAGSTPITRECGKSRRVCHRRIKNSRLAETGRRWAFAGPTASPGSLRAAVQRTTNLRGHRRISRTVPQSPEPGRPRQAG
;
A
#
# COMPACT_ATOMS: atom_id res chain seq x y z
N MET A 1 13.33 16.66 -4.62
CA MET A 1 13.24 15.50 -3.70
C MET A 1 14.20 14.35 -4.05
N LEU A 2 14.87 14.37 -5.22
CA LEU A 2 15.91 13.40 -5.53
C LEU A 2 17.08 13.43 -4.53
N ALA A 3 17.39 14.59 -3.95
CA ALA A 3 18.41 14.71 -2.91
C ALA A 3 18.15 13.77 -1.73
N GLU A 4 16.96 13.76 -1.12
CA GLU A 4 16.65 12.94 0.05
C GLU A 4 16.78 11.41 -0.18
N ILE A 5 16.50 10.93 -1.39
CA ILE A 5 16.66 9.51 -1.76
C ILE A 5 18.11 9.19 -2.16
N ARG A 6 18.82 10.16 -2.75
CA ARG A 6 20.17 9.97 -3.30
C ARG A 6 21.28 10.25 -2.28
N ASP A 7 21.00 11.10 -1.31
CA ASP A 7 21.92 11.53 -0.23
C ASP A 7 22.30 10.36 0.67
N ASP A 8 21.34 9.49 0.97
CA ASP A 8 21.58 8.30 1.77
C ASP A 8 20.91 7.08 1.12
N ARG A 9 21.63 6.47 0.18
CA ARG A 9 21.18 5.23 -0.49
C ARG A 9 21.16 4.02 0.45
N THR A 10 21.84 4.11 1.60
CA THR A 10 21.89 3.06 2.63
C THR A 10 20.76 3.20 3.66
N ARG A 11 20.05 4.33 3.68
CA ARG A 11 18.93 4.59 4.58
C ARG A 11 17.82 3.54 4.52
N PHE A 12 17.62 2.95 3.34
CA PHE A 12 16.60 1.94 3.11
C PHE A 12 17.26 0.65 2.63
N ASP A 13 17.19 -0.38 3.47
CA ASP A 13 17.69 -1.72 3.15
C ASP A 13 16.99 -2.30 1.90
N THR A 14 15.69 -2.00 1.75
CA THR A 14 14.93 -2.46 0.60
C THR A 14 14.06 -1.37 -0.04
N ALA A 15 13.71 -1.58 -1.31
CA ALA A 15 12.73 -0.75 -2.01
C ALA A 15 11.33 -0.78 -1.33
N ARG A 16 11.04 -1.80 -0.52
CA ARG A 16 9.80 -1.89 0.27
C ARG A 16 9.79 -0.87 1.40
N ASP A 17 10.91 -0.66 2.06
CA ASP A 17 11.06 0.30 3.15
C ASP A 17 10.93 1.73 2.65
N LEU A 18 11.53 2.02 1.49
CA LEU A 18 11.31 3.29 0.80
C LEU A 18 9.82 3.52 0.48
N LYS A 19 9.13 2.50 -0.05
CA LYS A 19 7.67 2.58 -0.32
C LYS A 19 6.85 2.79 0.96
N ALA A 20 7.27 2.19 2.08
CA ALA A 20 6.61 2.36 3.37
C ALA A 20 6.84 3.76 3.96
N TYR A 21 8.07 4.28 3.84
CA TYR A 21 8.44 5.63 4.26
C TYR A 21 7.71 6.72 3.46
N ALA A 22 7.58 6.51 2.14
CA ALA A 22 6.73 7.32 1.27
C ALA A 22 5.23 7.23 1.62
N GLY A 23 4.83 6.26 2.44
CA GLY A 23 3.43 5.97 2.77
C GLY A 23 2.62 5.44 1.58
N SER A 24 3.29 4.83 0.60
CA SER A 24 2.68 4.14 -0.54
C SER A 24 2.35 2.68 -0.21
N THR A 25 3.02 2.09 0.78
CA THR A 25 2.69 0.76 1.30
C THR A 25 1.50 0.85 2.25
N PRO A 26 0.44 0.05 2.04
CA PRO A 26 -0.68 -0.01 2.99
C PRO A 26 -0.28 -0.70 4.30
N ILE A 27 -1.00 -0.38 5.38
CA ILE A 27 -0.89 -1.07 6.66
C ILE A 27 -1.97 -2.13 6.73
N THR A 28 -1.55 -3.38 6.91
CA THR A 28 -2.45 -4.50 7.19
C THR A 28 -2.51 -4.74 8.69
N ARG A 29 -3.72 -4.77 9.25
CA ARG A 29 -4.00 -5.21 10.61
C ARG A 29 -4.88 -6.44 10.53
N GLU A 30 -4.41 -7.52 11.14
CA GLU A 30 -5.11 -8.79 11.22
C GLU A 30 -5.31 -9.16 12.68
N CYS A 31 -6.54 -9.52 13.02
CA CYS A 31 -6.83 -10.36 14.18
C CYS A 31 -7.45 -11.64 13.63
N GLY A 32 -7.35 -12.80 14.30
CA GLY A 32 -7.74 -14.10 13.74
C GLY A 32 -9.19 -14.26 13.23
N LYS A 33 -10.02 -13.22 13.30
CA LYS A 33 -11.39 -13.15 12.75
C LYS A 33 -11.59 -12.04 11.72
N SER A 34 -10.63 -11.12 11.54
CA SER A 34 -10.77 -9.98 10.64
C SER A 34 -9.44 -9.48 10.12
N ARG A 35 -9.43 -9.16 8.82
CA ARG A 35 -8.33 -8.51 8.14
C ARG A 35 -8.74 -7.13 7.65
N ARG A 36 -7.97 -6.11 8.02
CA ARG A 36 -8.19 -4.72 7.61
C ARG A 36 -6.94 -4.13 6.98
N VAL A 37 -7.09 -3.65 5.74
CA VAL A 37 -6.03 -2.95 5.01
C VAL A 37 -6.36 -1.45 4.99
N CYS A 38 -5.46 -0.63 5.53
CA CYS A 38 -5.62 0.82 5.67
C CYS A 38 -4.48 1.58 4.98
N HIS A 39 -4.76 2.80 4.51
CA HIS A 39 -3.73 3.72 4.07
C HIS A 39 -3.03 4.39 5.26
N ARG A 40 -1.73 4.68 5.10
CA ARG A 40 -0.91 5.34 6.12
C ARG A 40 -1.21 6.85 6.15
N ARG A 41 -1.61 7.35 7.32
CA ARG A 41 -1.93 8.79 7.54
C ARG A 41 -0.68 9.64 7.73
N ILE A 42 0.23 9.19 8.59
CA ILE A 42 1.52 9.86 8.85
C ILE A 42 2.56 9.30 7.87
N LYS A 43 3.10 10.15 6.99
CA LYS A 43 4.07 9.79 5.95
C LYS A 43 4.83 11.03 5.48
N ASN A 44 5.91 10.83 4.73
CA ASN A 44 6.58 11.94 4.07
C ASN A 44 5.70 12.46 2.90
N SER A 45 4.99 13.57 3.12
CA SER A 45 4.08 14.17 2.14
C SER A 45 4.79 14.61 0.86
N ARG A 46 6.03 15.12 0.97
CA ARG A 46 6.84 15.54 -0.18
C ARG A 46 7.20 14.36 -1.07
N LEU A 47 7.54 13.21 -0.45
CA LEU A 47 7.79 11.95 -1.15
C LEU A 47 6.55 11.36 -1.78
N ALA A 48 5.45 11.34 -1.02
CA ALA A 48 4.18 10.85 -1.51
C ALA A 48 3.70 11.64 -2.73
N GLU A 49 3.89 12.96 -2.73
CA GLU A 49 3.51 13.83 -3.84
C GLU A 49 4.42 13.69 -5.05
N THR A 50 5.73 13.63 -4.82
CA THR A 50 6.72 13.45 -5.90
C THR A 50 6.53 12.10 -6.58
N GLY A 51 6.39 11.02 -5.81
CA GLY A 51 6.13 9.68 -6.35
C GLY A 51 4.82 9.61 -7.13
N ARG A 52 3.79 10.35 -6.70
CA ARG A 52 2.54 10.47 -7.46
C ARG A 52 2.77 11.16 -8.80
N ARG A 53 3.46 12.30 -8.84
CA ARG A 53 3.77 13.01 -10.09
C ARG A 53 4.54 12.12 -11.07
N TRP A 54 5.54 11.39 -10.59
CA TRP A 54 6.29 10.45 -11.44
C TRP A 54 5.45 9.30 -11.97
N ALA A 55 4.54 8.75 -11.16
CA ALA A 55 3.64 7.67 -11.61
C ALA A 55 2.72 8.09 -12.77
N PHE A 56 2.47 9.39 -12.94
CA PHE A 56 1.66 9.95 -14.03
C PHE A 56 2.49 10.64 -15.13
N ALA A 57 3.78 10.89 -14.91
CA ALA A 57 4.65 11.59 -15.85
C ALA A 57 5.39 10.65 -16.84
N GLY A 58 5.38 9.33 -16.60
CA GLY A 58 5.92 8.35 -17.56
C GLY A 58 4.96 8.12 -18.74
N PRO A 59 5.45 7.71 -19.92
CA PRO A 59 4.57 7.31 -21.01
C PRO A 59 3.66 6.18 -20.52
N THR A 60 2.35 6.41 -20.58
CA THR A 60 1.34 5.40 -20.28
C THR A 60 1.40 4.32 -21.37
N ALA A 61 2.36 3.39 -21.22
CA ALA A 61 2.57 2.29 -22.14
C ALA A 61 1.35 1.37 -22.25
N SER A 62 0.37 1.49 -21.34
CA SER A 62 -0.93 0.83 -21.45
C SER A 62 -2.05 1.56 -20.68
N PRO A 63 -3.30 1.49 -21.15
CA PRO A 63 -4.48 1.98 -20.41
C PRO A 63 -4.61 1.40 -19.00
N GLY A 64 -4.14 0.17 -18.79
CA GLY A 64 -4.14 -0.51 -17.49
C GLY A 64 -3.26 0.18 -16.44
N SER A 65 -2.14 0.78 -16.85
CA SER A 65 -1.23 1.48 -15.94
C SER A 65 -1.84 2.77 -15.38
N LEU A 66 -2.49 3.55 -16.27
CA LEU A 66 -3.23 4.75 -15.86
C LEU A 66 -4.39 4.40 -14.92
N ARG A 67 -5.16 3.36 -15.25
CA ARG A 67 -6.28 2.90 -14.42
C ARG A 67 -5.82 2.47 -13.03
N ALA A 68 -4.70 1.76 -12.93
CA ALA A 68 -4.09 1.36 -11.66
C ALA A 68 -3.57 2.58 -10.87
N ALA A 69 -3.02 3.60 -11.54
CA ALA A 69 -2.58 4.84 -10.90
C ALA A 69 -3.79 5.66 -10.40
N VAL A 70 -4.83 5.82 -11.21
CA VAL A 70 -6.08 6.52 -10.85
C VAL A 70 -6.78 5.81 -9.68
N GLN A 71 -6.95 4.49 -9.72
CA GLN A 71 -7.56 3.71 -8.63
C GLN A 71 -6.83 3.88 -7.29
N ARG A 72 -5.50 4.04 -7.32
CA ARG A 72 -4.72 4.34 -6.11
C ARG A 72 -4.98 5.76 -5.59
N THR A 73 -5.25 6.73 -6.46
CA THR A 73 -5.57 8.12 -6.06
C THR A 73 -7.01 8.33 -5.60
N THR A 74 -7.98 7.61 -6.16
CA THR A 74 -9.38 7.66 -5.71
C THR A 74 -9.50 7.09 -4.29
N ASN A 75 -8.70 6.08 -3.95
CA ASN A 75 -8.57 5.56 -2.59
C ASN A 75 -7.92 6.56 -1.60
N LEU A 76 -7.27 7.62 -2.09
CA LEU A 76 -6.71 8.71 -1.27
C LEU A 76 -7.70 9.86 -1.03
N ARG A 77 -8.65 10.09 -1.95
CA ARG A 77 -9.67 11.16 -1.83
C ARG A 77 -10.94 10.70 -1.12
N GLY A 78 -11.22 9.40 -1.13
CA GLY A 78 -12.33 8.81 -0.38
C GLY A 78 -11.91 8.50 1.06
N HIS A 79 -12.13 9.42 2.00
CA HIS A 79 -12.26 9.08 3.43
C HIS A 79 -13.55 8.25 3.71
N ARG A 80 -13.97 7.39 2.79
CA ARG A 80 -14.99 6.37 3.03
C ARG A 80 -14.26 5.06 3.27
N ARG A 81 -14.21 4.68 4.55
CA ARG A 81 -13.95 3.35 5.11
C ARG A 81 -13.91 2.23 4.05
N ILE A 82 -12.79 2.04 3.35
CA ILE A 82 -12.53 0.78 2.66
C ILE A 82 -11.83 -0.12 3.68
N SER A 83 -12.61 -0.63 4.63
CA SER A 83 -12.27 -1.90 5.25
C SER A 83 -12.59 -2.96 4.20
N ARG A 84 -11.64 -3.28 3.31
CA ARG A 84 -11.81 -4.51 2.53
C ARG A 84 -11.56 -5.65 3.51
N THR A 85 -12.62 -6.08 4.20
CA THR A 85 -12.63 -7.35 4.91
C THR A 85 -12.53 -8.40 3.83
N VAL A 86 -11.32 -8.91 3.59
CA VAL A 86 -11.20 -10.13 2.81
C VAL A 86 -11.57 -11.25 3.78
N PRO A 87 -12.69 -11.98 3.58
CA PRO A 87 -12.95 -13.16 4.39
C PRO A 87 -11.75 -14.09 4.24
N GLN A 88 -11.22 -14.55 5.37
CA GLN A 88 -10.19 -15.59 5.37
C GLN A 88 -10.84 -16.85 4.82
N SER A 89 -10.23 -17.48 3.80
CA SER A 89 -10.67 -18.80 3.33
C SER A 89 -10.76 -19.75 4.53
N PRO A 90 -11.76 -20.64 4.57
CA PRO A 90 -11.91 -21.57 5.69
C PRO A 90 -10.64 -22.42 5.82
N GLU A 91 -10.06 -22.41 7.02
CA GLU A 91 -8.92 -23.24 7.42
C GLU A 91 -9.20 -24.73 7.07
N PRO A 92 -8.26 -25.46 6.48
CA PRO A 92 -8.44 -26.88 6.21
C PRO A 92 -8.52 -27.66 7.53
N GLY A 93 -9.72 -28.20 7.81
CA GLY A 93 -10.07 -29.28 8.73
C GLY A 93 -9.16 -29.53 9.94
N ARG A 94 -9.55 -29.02 11.12
CA ARG A 94 -9.12 -29.63 12.39
C ARG A 94 -9.98 -30.88 12.63
N PRO A 95 -9.42 -32.10 12.78
CA PRO A 95 -10.21 -33.27 13.09
C PRO A 95 -10.85 -33.15 14.48
N ARG A 96 -12.11 -33.55 14.55
CA ARG A 96 -12.94 -33.62 15.74
C ARG A 96 -12.31 -34.66 16.67
N GLN A 97 -11.71 -34.24 17.79
CA GLN A 97 -11.33 -35.19 18.83
C GLN A 97 -12.61 -35.65 19.53
N ALA A 98 -12.96 -36.91 19.31
CA ALA A 98 -13.92 -37.66 20.11
C ALA A 98 -13.11 -38.49 21.11
N GLY A 99 -13.50 -38.41 22.38
CA GLY A 99 -12.86 -39.10 23.51
C GLY A 99 -13.30 -38.46 24.81
#